data_AF-A0AAV5CD22-F1
#
_entry.id   AF-A0AAV5CD22-F1
#
_cell.length_a   1.000
_cell.length_b   1.000
_cell.length_c   1.000
_cell.angle_alpha   90.00
_cell.angle_beta   90.00
_cell.angle_gamma   90.00
#
_symmetry.space_group_name_H-M   'P 1'
#
loop_
_entity.id
_entity.type
_entity.pdbx_description
1 polymer ?
#
loop_
_entity_poly.entity_id
_entity_poly.type
_entity_poly.pdbx_seq_one_letter_code
_entity_poly.pdbx_strand_id
1 'polypeptide(L)'
;MCYEVKCGTCGKSTWGGCGFHVASVQRQIPEGQHCTCHSWPGMAPAGVGSASLGPKRSPSTTIAVYSCVGIFLVWCIWILME
;
A
#
# COMPACT_ATOMS: atom_id res chain seq x y z
N MET A 1 1.34 -7.95 25.95
CA MET A 1 0.00 -7.95 26.56
C MET A 1 -0.78 -6.78 25.96
N CYS A 2 -1.93 -7.02 25.34
CA CYS A 2 -2.80 -5.93 24.88
C CYS A 2 -3.95 -5.76 25.87
N TYR A 3 -4.42 -4.54 26.08
CA TYR A 3 -5.51 -4.21 26.99
C TYR A 3 -6.42 -3.15 26.38
N GLU A 4 -7.67 -3.07 26.84
CA GLU A 4 -8.64 -2.07 26.40
C GLU A 4 -8.31 -0.70 26.99
N VAL A 5 -8.34 0.36 26.17
CA VAL A 5 -8.25 1.76 26.60
C VAL A 5 -9.27 2.63 25.88
N LYS A 6 -9.57 3.81 26.43
CA LYS A 6 -10.47 4.78 25.78
C LYS A 6 -9.68 5.67 24.83
N CYS A 7 -10.20 5.89 23.62
CA CYS A 7 -9.60 6.81 22.67
C CYS A 7 -9.89 8.26 23.09
N GLY A 8 -8.86 9.10 23.20
CA GLY A 8 -9.03 10.53 23.51
C GLY A 8 -9.71 11.34 22.41
N THR A 9 -9.69 10.85 21.16
CA THR A 9 -10.26 11.56 20.01
C THR A 9 -11.75 11.30 19.83
N CYS A 10 -12.19 10.04 19.94
CA CYS A 10 -13.58 9.64 19.66
C CYS A 10 -14.33 9.10 20.89
N GLY A 11 -13.66 8.90 22.03
CA GLY A 11 -14.27 8.36 23.25
C GLY A 11 -14.64 6.87 23.21
N LYS A 12 -14.45 6.20 22.07
CA LYS A 12 -14.69 4.76 21.88
C LYS A 12 -13.55 3.90 22.45
N SER A 13 -13.80 2.61 22.60
CA SER A 13 -12.82 1.64 23.09
C SER A 13 -11.81 1.25 21.99
N THR A 14 -10.54 1.27 22.35
CA THR A 14 -9.35 0.95 21.54
C THR A 14 -8.47 -0.01 22.34
N TRP A 15 -7.34 -0.46 21.78
CA TRP A 15 -6.36 -1.26 22.50
C TRP A 15 -5.06 -0.46 22.74
N GLY A 16 -4.41 -0.75 23.86
CA GLY A 16 -3.01 -0.41 24.11
C GLY A 16 -2.12 -1.64 23.96
N GLY A 17 -0.89 -1.46 23.45
CA GLY A 17 0.15 -2.50 23.39
C GLY A 17 0.57 -2.91 21.97
N CYS A 18 1.22 -4.07 21.86
CA CYS A 18 1.96 -4.50 20.65
C CYS A 18 1.09 -4.96 19.46
N GLY A 19 -0.24 -4.92 19.54
CA GLY A 19 -1.13 -5.28 18.41
C GLY A 19 -1.25 -6.78 18.10
N PHE A 20 -0.36 -7.64 18.59
CA PHE A 20 -0.46 -9.10 18.39
C PHE A 20 -1.67 -9.75 19.07
N HIS A 21 -2.18 -9.15 20.16
CA HIS A 21 -3.32 -9.69 20.91
C HIS A 21 -4.61 -8.89 20.69
N VAL A 22 -4.63 -8.04 19.66
CA VAL A 22 -5.75 -7.13 19.39
C VAL A 22 -7.06 -7.89 19.20
N ALA A 23 -7.03 -9.03 18.51
CA ALA A 23 -8.23 -9.79 18.22
C ALA A 23 -8.95 -10.28 19.49
N SER A 24 -8.20 -10.53 20.57
CA SER A 24 -8.79 -10.91 21.87
C SER A 24 -9.44 -9.70 22.56
N VAL A 25 -8.79 -8.54 22.51
CA VAL A 25 -9.34 -7.28 23.08
C VAL A 25 -10.58 -6.86 22.32
N GLN A 26 -10.59 -7.02 20.99
CA GLN A 26 -11.74 -6.66 20.18
C GLN A 26 -12.97 -7.48 20.52
N ARG A 27 -12.82 -8.80 20.73
CA ARG A 27 -13.94 -9.69 21.11
C ARG A 27 -14.55 -9.32 22.46
N GLN A 28 -13.82 -8.60 23.31
CA GLN A 28 -14.33 -8.10 24.59
C GLN A 28 -15.14 -6.81 24.42
N ILE A 29 -14.91 -6.06 23.34
CA ILE A 29 -15.63 -4.81 23.06
C ILE A 29 -16.81 -5.11 22.12
N PRO A 30 -18.04 -4.72 22.45
CA PRO A 30 -19.20 -4.93 21.59
C PRO A 30 -19.08 -4.19 20.25
N GLU A 31 -19.65 -4.79 19.21
CA GLU A 31 -19.62 -4.27 17.84
C GLU A 31 -20.29 -2.89 17.78
N GLY A 32 -19.55 -1.88 17.29
CA GLY A 32 -19.98 -0.47 17.30
C GLY A 32 -19.31 0.40 18.38
N GLN A 33 -18.66 -0.20 19.38
CA GLN A 33 -17.82 0.52 20.35
C GLN A 33 -16.33 0.49 20.03
N HIS A 34 -15.93 -0.13 18.91
CA HIS A 34 -14.55 -0.08 18.43
C HIS A 34 -14.21 1.30 17.90
N CYS A 35 -13.05 1.80 18.32
CA CYS A 35 -12.48 3.01 17.77
C CYS A 35 -11.95 2.77 16.35
N THR A 36 -12.38 3.62 15.42
CA THR A 36 -11.98 3.61 14.00
C THR A 36 -10.89 4.62 13.68
N CYS A 37 -10.37 5.37 14.67
CA CYS A 37 -9.38 6.43 14.45
C CYS A 37 -7.99 5.91 14.07
N HIS A 38 -7.73 4.61 14.24
CA HIS A 38 -6.44 3.97 13.97
C HIS A 38 -6.70 2.58 13.39
N SER A 39 -5.81 2.14 12.51
CA SER A 39 -5.91 0.86 11.82
C SER A 39 -5.66 -0.29 12.79
N TRP A 40 -6.68 -1.13 12.99
CA TRP A 40 -6.54 -2.34 13.81
C TRP A 40 -5.66 -3.38 13.09
N PRO A 41 -4.48 -3.74 13.62
CA PRO A 41 -3.64 -4.76 13.00
C PRO A 41 -4.34 -6.11 13.05
N GLY A 42 -4.49 -6.77 11.89
CA GLY A 42 -5.28 -8.01 11.77
C GLY A 42 -6.70 -7.80 11.24
N MET A 43 -7.16 -6.56 11.12
CA MET A 43 -8.26 -6.20 10.20
C MET A 43 -7.66 -5.31 9.13
N ALA A 44 -7.42 -5.88 7.96
CA ALA A 44 -7.10 -5.08 6.80
C ALA A 44 -8.15 -3.96 6.70
N PRO A 45 -7.75 -2.68 6.71
CA PRO A 45 -8.71 -1.62 6.51
C PRO A 45 -9.31 -1.80 5.13
N ALA A 46 -10.63 -1.94 5.04
CA ALA A 46 -11.33 -1.71 3.79
C ALA A 46 -11.13 -0.23 3.42
N GLY A 47 -10.04 0.08 2.73
CA GLY A 47 -9.86 1.36 2.04
C GLY A 47 -8.77 2.32 2.51
N VAL A 48 -7.83 1.92 3.38
CA VAL A 48 -6.56 2.69 3.47
C VAL A 48 -5.40 1.76 3.18
N GLY A 49 -5.03 1.72 1.90
CA GLY A 49 -3.79 1.11 1.46
C GLY A 49 -2.66 1.62 2.34
N SER A 50 -1.89 0.69 2.90
CA SER A 50 -0.51 0.96 3.25
C SER A 50 0.20 1.39 1.96
N ALA A 51 0.15 2.69 1.69
CA ALA A 51 1.01 3.36 0.73
C ALA A 51 2.43 3.35 1.30
N SER A 52 3.06 2.18 1.29
CA SER A 52 4.47 2.02 1.66
C SER A 52 5.34 1.63 0.48
N LEU A 53 4.81 1.56 -0.75
CA LEU A 53 5.65 1.39 -1.95
C LEU A 53 5.02 2.14 -3.14
N GLY A 54 5.20 3.45 -3.15
CA GLY A 54 5.32 4.15 -4.42
C GLY A 54 6.80 4.26 -4.79
N PRO A 55 7.36 3.44 -5.71
CA PRO A 55 8.47 3.95 -6.48
C PRO A 55 7.92 5.10 -7.33
N LYS A 56 8.54 6.27 -7.18
CA LYS A 56 8.28 7.46 -8.00
C LYS A 56 8.19 7.07 -9.49
N ARG A 57 7.34 7.78 -10.23
CA ARG A 57 7.33 7.90 -11.69
C ARG A 57 8.70 7.55 -12.29
N SER A 58 8.76 6.48 -13.06
CA SER A 58 9.87 6.25 -13.99
C SER A 58 9.31 6.35 -15.41
N PRO A 59 9.52 7.47 -16.12
CA PRO A 59 9.16 7.56 -17.53
C PRO A 59 10.36 7.10 -18.35
N SER A 60 10.48 5.80 -18.67
CA SER A 60 11.52 5.38 -19.63
C SER A 60 11.37 3.99 -20.23
N THR A 61 10.15 3.49 -20.42
CA THR A 61 10.00 2.31 -21.30
C THR A 61 9.80 2.74 -22.76
N THR A 62 9.10 3.84 -23.02
CA THR A 62 8.76 4.26 -24.41
C THR A 62 9.96 4.78 -25.22
N ILE A 63 10.91 5.47 -24.59
CA ILE A 63 12.07 6.06 -25.30
C ILE A 63 13.07 4.96 -25.70
N ALA A 64 13.28 3.96 -24.85
CA ALA A 64 14.23 2.88 -25.13
C ALA A 64 13.80 2.01 -26.34
N VAL A 65 12.50 1.76 -26.52
CA VAL A 65 12.02 0.98 -27.68
C VAL A 65 12.18 1.76 -28.99
N TYR A 66 12.01 3.08 -28.97
CA TYR A 66 12.11 3.92 -30.17
C TYR A 66 13.53 4.03 -30.71
N SER A 67 14.54 4.01 -29.84
CA SER A 67 15.95 4.00 -30.27
C SER A 67 16.38 2.67 -30.90
N CYS A 68 15.86 1.53 -30.43
CA CYS A 68 16.22 0.22 -31.00
C CYS A 68 15.61 -0.02 -32.39
N VAL A 69 14.35 0.39 -32.62
CA VAL A 69 13.68 0.21 -33.92
C VAL A 69 14.24 1.14 -35.00
N GLY A 70 14.58 2.38 -34.63
CA GLY A 70 15.13 3.36 -35.57
C GLY A 70 16.50 2.95 -36.13
N ILE A 71 17.39 2.42 -35.29
CA ILE A 71 18.74 2.00 -35.71
C ILE A 71 18.65 0.78 -36.64
N PHE A 72 17.75 -0.18 -36.35
CA PHE A 72 17.56 -1.36 -37.20
C PHE A 72 17.04 -1.02 -38.60
N LEU A 73 16.09 -0.08 -38.71
CA LEU A 73 15.55 0.33 -40.01
C LEU A 73 16.58 1.05 -40.87
N VAL A 74 17.36 1.97 -40.28
CA VAL A 74 18.39 2.70 -41.03
C VAL A 74 19.51 1.76 -41.51
N TRP A 75 19.86 0.74 -40.71
CA TRP A 75 20.84 -0.27 -41.10
C TRP A 75 20.31 -1.20 -42.22
N CYS A 76 19.05 -1.65 -42.14
CA CYS A 76 18.42 -2.43 -43.20
C CYS A 76 18.34 -1.69 -44.54
N ILE A 77 18.04 -0.38 -44.53
CA ILE A 77 17.93 0.40 -45.76
C ILE A 77 19.28 0.54 -46.47
N TRP A 78 20.38 0.71 -45.74
CA TRP A 78 21.73 0.79 -46.33
C TRP A 78 22.13 -0.54 -46.99
N ILE A 79 21.88 -1.68 -46.33
CA ILE A 79 22.23 -3.01 -46.85
C ILE A 79 21.46 -3.41 -48.13
N LEU A 80 20.29 -2.82 -48.36
CA LEU A 80 19.51 -3.07 -49.58
C LEU A 80 19.94 -2.20 -50.77
N MET A 81 20.78 -1.20 -50.56
CA MET A 81 21.25 -0.28 -51.60
C MET A 81 22.72 -0.49 -52.01
N GLU A 82 23.40 -1.51 -51.49
CA GLU A 82 24.75 -1.95 -51.86
C GLU A 82 24.72 -3.43 -52.29
#